data_AF-X6FJ63-F1
#
_entry.id   AF-X6FJ63-F1
#
_cell.length_a   1.000
_cell.length_b   1.000
_cell.length_c   1.000
_cell.angle_alpha   90.00
_cell.angle_beta   90.00
_cell.angle_gamma   90.00
#
_symmetry.space_group_name_H-M   'P 1'
#
loop_
_entity.id
_entity.type
_entity.pdbx_description
1 polymer ?
#
loop_
_entity_poly.entity_id
_entity_poly.type
_entity_poly.pdbx_seq_one_letter_code
_entity_poly.pdbx_strand_id
1 'polypeptide(L)'
;MTSQATTIDRRRLLLGTGATAAALAAAASTIAKTAPPMSARERFDFHLAEMKKAATEVQPLVRFHIKERLGQPDWPVALMILGQWATGQYEGDGLYAGGNSCDKSERYKVKLLDTKVDGEREFSVINIGEKDRRRWMTLSEPAFESFIGAKVAS
;
A
#
# COMPACT_ATOMS: atom_id res chain seq x y z
N MET A 1 59.62 -5.82 35.33
CA MET A 1 58.74 -5.78 36.51
C MET A 1 57.92 -4.50 36.44
N THR A 2 56.59 -4.67 36.51
CA THR A 2 55.55 -3.75 37.05
C THR A 2 55.40 -2.31 36.51
N SER A 3 54.37 -2.19 35.66
CA SER A 3 53.31 -1.16 35.62
C SER A 3 53.18 -0.25 36.85
N GLN A 4 52.99 1.06 36.61
CA GLN A 4 52.21 1.92 37.48
C GLN A 4 51.14 2.66 36.69
N ALA A 5 49.92 2.57 37.20
CA ALA A 5 48.71 3.19 36.70
C ALA A 5 48.62 4.65 37.15
N THR A 6 48.08 5.52 36.29
CA THR A 6 47.59 6.84 36.68
C THR A 6 46.11 6.94 36.38
N THR A 7 45.33 6.90 37.45
CA THR A 7 43.88 7.11 37.53
C THR A 7 43.54 8.55 37.13
N ILE A 8 42.68 8.74 36.13
CA ILE A 8 42.17 10.05 35.73
C ILE A 8 40.88 10.35 36.52
N ASP A 9 40.93 11.41 37.32
CA ASP A 9 39.84 11.87 38.17
C ASP A 9 38.75 12.59 37.36
N ARG A 10 37.53 12.05 37.44
CA ARG A 10 36.30 12.55 36.84
C ARG A 10 35.70 13.60 37.77
N ARG A 11 36.00 14.89 37.58
CA ARG A 11 35.16 16.03 38.00
C ARG A 11 35.82 17.35 37.65
N ARG A 12 35.54 17.89 36.46
CA ARG A 12 35.49 19.35 36.16
C ARG A 12 35.32 19.56 34.66
N LEU A 13 34.09 19.54 34.17
CA LEU A 13 33.73 20.30 32.97
C LEU A 13 32.21 20.49 32.86
N LEU A 14 31.61 21.09 33.88
CA LEU A 14 30.28 21.68 33.80
C LEU A 14 30.43 23.07 34.38
N LEU A 15 30.33 24.08 33.51
CA LEU A 15 30.01 25.50 33.75
C LEU A 15 30.82 26.37 32.77
N GLY A 16 30.20 26.73 31.64
CA GLY A 16 30.76 27.75 30.76
C GLY A 16 29.93 27.97 29.50
N THR A 17 29.42 29.18 29.34
CA THR A 17 28.93 29.83 28.11
C THR A 17 27.62 29.34 27.50
N GLY A 18 26.51 29.71 28.14
CA GLY A 18 25.28 30.03 27.43
C GLY A 18 25.33 31.49 26.93
N ALA A 19 25.23 31.68 25.62
CA ALA A 19 24.65 32.84 24.94
C ALA A 19 24.77 32.61 23.42
N THR A 20 23.79 33.09 22.66
CA THR A 20 23.70 33.12 21.19
C THR A 20 23.29 31.85 20.44
N ALA A 21 22.20 31.20 20.85
CA ALA A 21 21.35 30.40 19.95
C ALA A 21 20.01 31.09 19.61
N ALA A 22 19.78 32.31 20.11
CA ALA A 22 18.51 33.02 20.00
C ALA A 22 18.35 33.87 18.71
N ALA A 23 19.38 33.98 17.87
CA ALA A 23 19.35 34.88 16.70
C ALA A 23 18.95 34.21 15.37
N LEU A 24 18.82 32.87 15.31
CA LEU A 24 18.35 32.16 14.11
C LEU A 24 16.88 31.75 14.15
N ALA A 25 16.19 31.90 15.29
CA ALA A 25 14.78 31.54 15.42
C ALA A 25 13.82 32.64 14.94
N ALA A 26 14.30 33.86 14.69
CA ALA A 26 13.43 35.02 14.40
C ALA A 26 13.18 35.28 12.91
N ALA A 27 13.84 34.57 11.98
CA ALA A 27 13.68 34.76 10.53
C ALA A 27 12.93 33.62 9.82
N ALA A 28 12.57 32.55 10.53
CA ALA A 28 11.76 31.44 10.00
C ALA A 28 10.29 31.48 10.46
N SER A 29 9.83 32.63 10.97
CA SER A 29 8.40 32.95 11.04
C SER A 29 7.91 33.42 9.68
N THR A 30 8.23 32.65 8.62
CA THR A 30 7.36 32.64 7.47
C THR A 30 6.09 32.03 8.00
N ILE A 31 5.03 32.83 8.04
CA ILE A 31 3.66 32.42 8.32
C ILE A 31 3.47 31.05 7.69
N ALA A 32 3.54 30.00 8.52
CA ALA A 32 3.13 28.68 8.12
C ALA A 32 1.65 28.88 7.86
N LYS A 33 1.32 29.16 6.60
CA LYS A 33 -0.04 29.16 6.09
C LYS A 33 -0.57 27.83 6.55
N THR A 34 -1.36 27.84 7.63
CA THR A 34 -1.90 26.63 8.23
C THR A 34 -2.68 26.01 7.11
N ALA A 35 -2.08 25.01 6.45
CA ALA A 35 -2.75 24.29 5.41
C ALA A 35 -4.07 23.85 6.06
N PRO A 36 -5.22 24.07 5.40
CA PRO A 36 -6.50 23.71 5.98
C PRO A 36 -6.36 22.30 6.57
N PRO A 37 -6.79 22.09 7.82
CA PRO A 37 -6.53 20.84 8.52
C PRO A 37 -7.13 19.71 7.68
N MET A 38 -6.28 18.96 6.99
CA MET A 38 -6.72 17.82 6.21
C MET A 38 -7.33 16.82 7.19
N SER A 39 -8.55 16.39 6.88
CA SER A 39 -9.20 15.29 7.56
C SER A 39 -8.31 14.05 7.55
N ALA A 40 -8.56 13.12 8.48
CA ALA A 40 -7.84 11.84 8.48
C ALA A 40 -8.01 11.09 7.15
N ARG A 41 -9.16 11.23 6.49
CA ARG A 41 -9.43 10.65 5.17
C ARG A 41 -8.57 11.28 4.08
N GLU A 42 -8.52 12.61 4.01
CA GLU A 42 -7.69 13.31 3.01
C GLU A 42 -6.20 12.99 3.17
N ARG A 43 -5.71 12.89 4.41
CA ARG A 43 -4.32 12.47 4.68
C ARG A 43 -4.06 11.04 4.24
N PHE A 44 -5.00 10.14 4.50
CA PHE A 44 -4.90 8.75 4.07
C PHE A 44 -4.84 8.65 2.54
N ASP A 45 -5.79 9.27 1.84
CA ASP A 45 -5.86 9.21 0.38
C ASP A 45 -4.62 9.85 -0.28
N PHE A 46 -4.10 10.94 0.30
CA PHE A 46 -2.85 11.57 -0.15
C PHE A 46 -1.64 10.62 -0.05
N HIS A 47 -1.41 10.03 1.12
CA HIS A 47 -0.27 9.13 1.32
C HIS A 47 -0.41 7.83 0.53
N LEU A 48 -1.63 7.34 0.37
CA LEU A 48 -1.92 6.18 -0.48
C LEU A 48 -1.56 6.46 -1.94
N ALA A 49 -1.90 7.65 -2.46
CA ALA A 49 -1.54 8.04 -3.81
C ALA A 49 -0.02 8.13 -4.00
N GLU A 50 0.70 8.76 -3.07
CA GLU A 50 2.16 8.84 -3.09
C GLU A 50 2.82 7.45 -3.04
N MET A 51 2.34 6.55 -2.19
CA MET A 51 2.84 5.18 -2.11
C MET A 51 2.60 4.40 -3.41
N LYS A 52 1.40 4.51 -4.00
CA LYS A 52 1.07 3.86 -5.28
C LYS A 52 1.97 4.39 -6.41
N LYS A 53 2.21 5.70 -6.44
CA LYS A 53 3.06 6.35 -7.42
C LYS A 53 4.51 5.86 -7.30
N ALA A 54 5.09 5.93 -6.11
CA ALA A 54 6.47 5.46 -5.87
C ALA A 54 6.66 3.99 -6.26
N ALA A 55 5.70 3.13 -5.92
CA ALA A 55 5.76 1.73 -6.30
C ALA A 55 5.66 1.51 -7.82
N THR A 56 4.80 2.27 -8.50
CA THR A 56 4.64 2.19 -9.97
C THR A 56 5.88 2.72 -10.70
N GLU A 57 6.58 3.72 -10.14
CA GLU A 57 7.88 4.21 -10.66
C GLU A 57 8.97 3.13 -10.58
N VAL A 58 8.99 2.34 -9.50
CA VAL A 58 9.93 1.21 -9.36
C VAL A 58 9.54 0.03 -10.25
N GLN A 59 8.25 -0.29 -10.32
CA GLN A 59 7.73 -1.41 -11.10
C GLN A 59 6.33 -1.11 -11.65
N PRO A 60 6.20 -0.80 -12.96
CA PRO A 60 4.92 -0.45 -13.59
C PRO A 60 3.83 -1.54 -13.53
N LEU A 61 4.21 -2.80 -13.30
CA LEU A 61 3.28 -3.94 -13.22
C LEU A 61 2.74 -4.18 -11.81
N VAL A 62 3.11 -3.35 -10.82
CA VAL A 62 2.48 -3.42 -9.51
C VAL A 62 1.02 -3.00 -9.60
N ARG A 63 0.15 -3.74 -8.92
CA ARG A 63 -1.28 -3.43 -8.78
C ARG A 63 -1.65 -3.47 -7.30
N PHE A 64 -2.67 -2.70 -6.94
CA PHE A 64 -3.05 -2.49 -5.55
C PHE A 64 -4.49 -2.89 -5.27
N HIS A 65 -4.68 -3.63 -4.19
CA HIS A 65 -5.99 -3.92 -3.62
C HIS A 65 -6.08 -3.36 -2.20
N ILE A 66 -7.17 -2.67 -1.88
CA ILE A 66 -7.38 -2.03 -0.58
C ILE A 66 -8.67 -2.59 0.01
N LYS A 67 -8.59 -3.07 1.24
CA LYS A 67 -9.77 -3.49 2.02
C LYS A 67 -9.87 -2.63 3.26
N GLU A 68 -10.93 -1.83 3.31
CA GLU A 68 -11.35 -1.14 4.53
C GLU A 68 -12.34 -2.03 5.29
N ARG A 69 -12.11 -2.17 6.59
CA ARG A 69 -12.87 -3.02 7.51
C ARG A 69 -13.26 -2.26 8.78
N LEU A 70 -13.38 -0.94 8.66
CA LEU A 70 -13.82 -0.08 9.77
C LEU A 70 -15.20 -0.54 10.25
N GLY A 71 -15.34 -0.75 11.56
CA GLY A 71 -16.58 -1.23 12.17
C GLY A 71 -16.82 -2.75 12.07
N GLN A 72 -15.83 -3.54 11.63
CA GLN A 72 -15.92 -5.01 11.59
C GLN A 72 -14.97 -5.63 12.65
N PRO A 73 -15.40 -5.74 13.92
CA PRO A 73 -14.51 -6.15 15.03
C PRO A 73 -14.00 -7.59 14.91
N ASP A 74 -14.70 -8.44 14.17
CA ASP A 74 -14.32 -9.84 13.95
C ASP A 74 -13.15 -10.00 12.95
N TRP A 75 -12.76 -8.93 12.26
CA TRP A 75 -11.61 -8.94 11.36
C TRP A 75 -10.33 -8.53 12.10
N PRO A 76 -9.20 -9.22 11.87
CA PRO A 76 -7.95 -8.94 12.59
C PRO A 76 -7.29 -7.60 12.23
N VAL A 77 -7.75 -6.94 11.16
CA VAL A 77 -7.19 -5.68 10.66
C VAL A 77 -8.32 -4.72 10.26
N ALA A 78 -8.18 -3.46 10.64
CA ALA A 78 -9.13 -2.40 10.26
C ALA A 78 -8.92 -1.90 8.82
N LEU A 79 -7.68 -2.02 8.31
CA LEU A 79 -7.27 -1.61 6.98
C LEU A 79 -6.20 -2.58 6.48
N MET A 80 -6.34 -3.02 5.23
CA MET A 80 -5.32 -3.80 4.53
C MET A 80 -5.05 -3.19 3.15
N ILE A 81 -3.77 -2.95 2.86
CA ILE A 81 -3.30 -2.51 1.54
C ILE A 81 -2.37 -3.61 1.03
N LEU A 82 -2.71 -4.18 -0.12
CA LEU A 82 -1.95 -5.26 -0.75
C LEU A 82 -1.44 -4.77 -2.10
N GLY A 83 -0.12 -4.79 -2.29
CA GLY A 83 0.53 -4.55 -3.58
C GLY A 83 1.10 -5.86 -4.13
N GLN A 84 0.77 -6.19 -5.38
CA GLN A 84 1.21 -7.43 -6.02
C GLN A 84 1.70 -7.15 -7.44
N TRP A 85 2.64 -7.96 -7.92
CA TRP A 85 2.95 -8.00 -9.35
C TRP A 85 1.82 -8.70 -10.07
N ALA A 86 1.29 -8.05 -11.10
CA ALA A 86 0.28 -8.65 -11.95
C ALA A 86 0.74 -8.50 -13.41
N THR A 87 1.34 -9.57 -13.95
CA THR A 87 1.87 -9.60 -15.32
C THR A 87 0.86 -10.15 -16.33
N GLY A 88 -0.30 -10.63 -15.87
CA GLY A 88 -1.35 -11.15 -16.75
C GLY A 88 -2.01 -10.05 -17.56
N GLN A 89 -2.74 -10.47 -18.59
CA GLN A 89 -3.58 -9.60 -19.40
C GLN A 89 -4.97 -10.19 -19.56
N TYR A 90 -6.00 -9.35 -19.66
CA TYR A 90 -7.38 -9.81 -19.90
C TYR A 90 -8.16 -8.95 -20.90
N GLU A 91 -9.11 -9.58 -21.58
CA GLU A 91 -10.01 -8.94 -22.55
C GLU A 91 -11.49 -9.02 -22.13
N GLY A 92 -11.85 -10.00 -21.31
CA GLY A 92 -13.23 -10.23 -20.88
C GLY A 92 -13.42 -11.64 -20.32
N ASP A 93 -14.45 -12.35 -20.77
CA ASP A 93 -14.69 -13.74 -20.40
C ASP A 93 -13.54 -14.64 -20.84
N GLY A 94 -13.17 -15.62 -20.02
CA GLY A 94 -12.10 -16.55 -20.42
C GLY A 94 -11.48 -17.35 -19.29
N LEU A 95 -10.31 -17.91 -19.60
CA LEU A 95 -9.46 -18.61 -18.66
C LEU A 95 -8.17 -17.82 -18.47
N TYR A 96 -7.88 -17.44 -17.24
CA TYR A 96 -6.72 -16.61 -16.92
C TYR A 96 -5.85 -17.26 -15.84
N ALA A 97 -4.55 -17.02 -15.88
CA ALA A 97 -3.67 -17.37 -14.77
C ALA A 97 -3.77 -16.30 -13.67
N GLY A 98 -3.67 -16.70 -12.41
CA GLY A 98 -3.55 -15.75 -11.30
C GLY A 98 -2.26 -14.94 -11.41
N GLY A 99 -2.32 -13.63 -11.17
CA GLY A 99 -1.19 -12.71 -11.30
C GLY A 99 -0.02 -13.02 -10.35
N ASN A 100 -0.28 -13.75 -9.27
CA ASN A 100 0.69 -14.04 -8.21
C ASN A 100 1.40 -15.41 -8.37
N SER A 101 1.06 -16.20 -9.39
CA SER A 101 1.60 -17.54 -9.58
C SER A 101 2.34 -17.65 -10.91
N CYS A 102 3.64 -17.90 -10.86
CA CYS A 102 4.40 -18.36 -12.03
C CYS A 102 4.05 -19.82 -12.40
N ASP A 103 3.27 -20.50 -11.56
CA ASP A 103 2.88 -21.88 -11.74
C ASP A 103 1.60 -21.98 -12.59
N LYS A 104 1.59 -22.91 -13.54
CA LYS A 104 0.49 -23.11 -14.50
C LYS A 104 -0.76 -23.70 -13.86
N SER A 105 -0.70 -24.02 -12.57
CA SER A 105 -1.70 -24.71 -11.77
C SER A 105 -2.85 -23.81 -11.32
N GLU A 106 -2.62 -22.50 -11.11
CA GLU A 106 -3.65 -21.56 -10.67
C GLU A 106 -4.30 -20.84 -11.86
N ARG A 107 -5.19 -21.56 -12.54
CA ARG A 107 -6.05 -20.99 -13.59
C ARG A 107 -7.43 -20.70 -13.05
N TYR A 108 -8.03 -19.63 -13.55
CA TYR A 108 -9.34 -19.17 -13.15
C TYR A 108 -10.26 -19.05 -14.36
N LYS A 109 -11.47 -19.56 -14.22
CA LYS A 109 -12.56 -19.26 -15.13
C LYS A 109 -13.17 -17.92 -14.71
N VAL A 110 -13.26 -17.01 -15.67
CA VAL A 110 -13.73 -15.65 -15.47
C VAL A 110 -14.92 -15.40 -16.38
N LYS A 111 -15.92 -14.73 -15.83
CA LYS A 111 -17.08 -14.23 -16.55
C LYS A 111 -17.38 -12.80 -16.12
N LEU A 112 -17.42 -11.87 -17.07
CA LEU A 112 -17.94 -10.53 -16.90
C LEU A 112 -19.43 -10.61 -16.58
N LEU A 113 -19.84 -9.91 -15.54
CA LEU A 113 -21.23 -9.80 -15.12
C LEU A 113 -21.87 -8.57 -15.76
N ASP A 114 -23.18 -8.63 -15.96
CA ASP A 114 -23.97 -7.49 -16.46
C ASP A 114 -24.18 -6.41 -15.38
N THR A 115 -23.79 -6.70 -14.14
CA THR A 115 -23.86 -5.80 -13.00
C THR A 115 -22.66 -4.86 -12.92
N LYS A 116 -22.89 -3.68 -12.33
CA LYS A 116 -21.84 -2.74 -11.96
C LYS A 116 -21.99 -2.36 -10.50
N VAL A 117 -20.88 -2.28 -9.79
CA VAL A 117 -20.83 -1.79 -8.40
C VAL A 117 -19.93 -0.57 -8.39
N ASP A 118 -20.43 0.55 -7.86
CA ASP A 118 -19.73 1.84 -7.83
C ASP A 118 -19.25 2.34 -9.21
N GLY A 119 -19.96 1.94 -10.28
CA GLY A 119 -19.62 2.29 -11.67
C GLY A 119 -18.61 1.36 -12.34
N GLU A 120 -17.98 0.46 -11.56
CA GLU A 120 -16.98 -0.49 -12.02
C GLU A 120 -17.62 -1.78 -12.57
N ARG A 121 -16.96 -2.42 -13.55
CA ARG A 121 -17.38 -3.74 -14.05
C ARG A 121 -17.16 -4.81 -12.99
N GLU A 122 -18.00 -5.83 -12.97
CA GLU A 122 -17.83 -6.97 -12.06
C GLU A 122 -17.48 -8.25 -12.81
N PHE A 123 -16.65 -9.06 -12.19
CA PHE A 123 -16.20 -10.34 -12.72
C PHE A 123 -16.51 -11.45 -11.72
N SER A 124 -17.10 -12.52 -12.22
CA SER A 124 -17.26 -13.77 -11.50
C SER A 124 -16.07 -14.66 -11.77
N VAL A 125 -15.37 -15.07 -10.72
CA VAL A 125 -14.07 -15.75 -10.79
C VAL A 125 -14.11 -17.03 -9.96
N ILE A 126 -13.65 -18.14 -10.54
CA ILE A 126 -13.49 -19.42 -9.84
C ILE A 126 -12.25 -20.15 -10.34
N ASN A 127 -11.55 -20.86 -9.45
CA ASN A 127 -10.41 -21.69 -9.84
C ASN A 127 -10.86 -22.88 -10.71
N ILE A 128 -10.09 -23.23 -11.73
CA ILE A 128 -10.39 -24.38 -12.60
C ILE A 128 -10.28 -25.68 -11.80
N GLY A 129 -11.35 -26.48 -11.83
CA GLY A 129 -11.43 -27.75 -11.09
C GLY A 129 -12.17 -27.63 -9.76
N GLU A 130 -12.48 -26.41 -9.33
CA GLU A 130 -13.35 -26.18 -8.18
C GLU A 130 -14.80 -26.58 -8.52
N LYS A 131 -15.37 -27.46 -7.69
CA LYS A 131 -16.72 -28.00 -7.85
C LYS A 131 -17.72 -27.32 -6.92
N ASP A 132 -17.25 -26.72 -5.83
CA ASP A 132 -18.09 -26.01 -4.90
C ASP A 132 -18.49 -24.64 -5.47
N ARG A 133 -19.79 -24.50 -5.77
CA ARG A 133 -20.37 -23.27 -6.27
C ARG A 133 -20.34 -22.11 -5.26
N ARG A 134 -20.08 -22.38 -3.98
CA ARG A 134 -19.95 -21.34 -2.96
C ARG A 134 -18.60 -20.64 -2.99
N ARG A 135 -17.63 -21.19 -3.72
CA ARG A 135 -16.28 -20.61 -3.87
C ARG A 135 -16.14 -19.66 -5.04
N TRP A 136 -17.23 -19.40 -5.77
CA TRP A 136 -17.25 -18.32 -6.74
C TRP A 136 -17.06 -16.99 -6.02
N MET A 137 -16.12 -16.20 -6.52
CA MET A 137 -15.86 -14.85 -6.05
C MET A 137 -16.43 -13.86 -7.05
N THR A 138 -16.97 -12.76 -6.54
CA THR A 138 -17.27 -11.58 -7.36
C THR A 138 -16.23 -10.52 -7.05
N LEU A 139 -15.55 -10.04 -8.08
CA LEU A 139 -14.51 -9.01 -7.98
C LEU A 139 -14.92 -7.79 -8.81
N SER A 140 -14.80 -6.60 -8.23
CA SER A 140 -14.83 -5.36 -9.01
C SER A 140 -13.62 -5.30 -9.93
N GLU A 141 -13.69 -4.51 -11.00
CA GLU A 141 -12.61 -4.39 -11.97
C GLU A 141 -11.25 -4.06 -11.33
N PRO A 142 -11.09 -3.08 -10.42
CA PRO A 142 -9.81 -2.84 -9.77
C PRO A 142 -9.27 -4.03 -8.96
N ALA A 143 -10.16 -4.78 -8.29
CA ALA A 143 -9.78 -5.99 -7.57
C ALA A 143 -9.40 -7.12 -8.53
N PHE A 144 -10.11 -7.23 -9.65
CA PHE A 144 -9.82 -8.18 -10.71
C PHE A 144 -8.47 -7.88 -11.39
N GLU A 145 -8.17 -6.62 -11.68
CA GLU A 145 -6.88 -6.22 -12.26
C GLU A 145 -5.71 -6.54 -11.32
N SER A 146 -5.92 -6.35 -10.00
CA SER A 146 -4.92 -6.75 -9.01
C SER A 146 -4.74 -8.26 -8.90
N PHE A 147 -5.77 -9.03 -9.28
CA PHE A 147 -5.81 -10.48 -9.15
C PHE A 147 -5.26 -11.21 -10.39
N ILE A 148 -5.61 -10.74 -11.60
CA ILE A 148 -5.22 -11.35 -12.88
C ILE A 148 -4.13 -10.53 -13.59
N GLY A 149 -4.31 -9.22 -13.70
CA GLY A 149 -3.41 -8.33 -14.42
C GLY A 149 -4.13 -7.27 -15.24
N ALA A 150 -3.43 -6.66 -16.19
CA ALA A 150 -3.90 -5.48 -16.90
C ALA A 150 -4.95 -5.80 -17.97
N LYS A 151 -5.91 -4.91 -18.17
CA LYS A 151 -6.78 -4.97 -19.35
C LYS A 151 -5.93 -4.80 -20.62
N VAL A 152 -6.20 -5.61 -21.64
CA VAL A 152 -5.64 -5.37 -22.98
C VAL A 152 -6.22 -4.07 -23.52
N ALA A 153 -5.34 -3.12 -23.85
CA ALA A 153 -5.73 -1.88 -24.49
C ALA A 153 -6.17 -2.20 -25.93
N SER A 154 -7.46 -2.02 -26.19
CA SER A 154 -8.08 -2.07 -27.52
C SER A 154 -7.85 -0.76 -28.27
#